data_AF-A0A0C2RZ58-F1
#
_entry.id   AF-A0A0C2RZ58-F1
#
_cell.length_a   1.000
_cell.length_b   1.000
_cell.length_c   1.000
_cell.angle_alpha   90.00
_cell.angle_beta   90.00
_cell.angle_gamma   90.00
#
_symmetry.space_group_name_H-M   'P 1'
#
loop_
_entity.id
_entity.type
_entity.pdbx_description
1 polymer ?
#
loop_
_entity_poly.entity_id
_entity_poly.type
_entity_poly.pdbx_seq_one_letter_code
_entity_poly.pdbx_strand_id
1 'polypeptide(L)'
;YNPQSLPTSHRPEQVKLWLKHARKIKSPPCIARVSEYSDAWCRWWMSMQPEWRKDQQWPPSRDVPADTSWVTLLRSGPIGFFLIVVSLSWWAERV
;
A
#
# COMPACT_ATOMS: atom_id res chain seq x y z
N TYR A 1 -17.46 -9.49 4.35
CA TYR A 1 -16.25 -9.24 3.54
C TYR A 1 -16.62 -8.17 2.51
N ASN A 2 -16.07 -6.96 2.58
CA ASN A 2 -16.37 -5.91 1.60
C ASN A 2 -15.29 -5.97 0.49
N PRO A 3 -15.60 -6.38 -0.75
CA PRO A 3 -14.62 -6.55 -1.81
C PRO A 3 -13.99 -5.23 -2.31
N GLN A 4 -14.25 -4.10 -1.67
CA GLN A 4 -13.78 -2.78 -2.10
C GLN A 4 -12.62 -2.20 -1.27
N SER A 5 -12.27 -2.79 -0.11
CA SER A 5 -11.20 -2.25 0.75
C SER A 5 -9.87 -3.00 0.60
N LEU A 6 -8.76 -2.26 0.66
CA LEU A 6 -7.42 -2.85 0.71
C LEU A 6 -7.20 -3.70 1.97
N PRO A 7 -6.35 -4.74 1.92
CA PRO A 7 -6.05 -5.60 3.06
C PRO A 7 -5.43 -4.80 4.21
N THR A 8 -5.64 -5.29 5.43
CA THR A 8 -5.09 -4.73 6.67
C THR A 8 -3.78 -5.39 7.09
N SER A 9 -3.51 -6.61 6.62
CA SER A 9 -2.28 -7.34 6.92
C SER A 9 -1.05 -6.54 6.52
N HIS A 10 -0.06 -6.44 7.41
CA HIS A 10 1.20 -5.69 7.21
C HIS A 10 1.04 -4.18 6.96
N ARG A 11 -0.18 -3.62 7.02
CA ARG A 11 -0.41 -2.18 6.84
C ARG A 11 0.41 -1.39 7.88
N PRO A 12 1.20 -0.37 7.48
CA PRO A 12 1.91 0.47 8.42
C PRO A 12 0.96 1.11 9.45
N GLU A 13 1.36 1.17 10.72
CA GLU A 13 0.51 1.73 11.78
C GLU A 13 0.17 3.20 11.50
N GLN A 14 1.08 3.94 10.89
CA GLN A 14 0.88 5.32 10.45
C GLN A 14 -0.31 5.47 9.49
N VAL A 15 -0.48 4.52 8.56
CA VAL A 15 -1.64 4.49 7.64
C VAL A 15 -2.91 4.23 8.44
N LYS A 16 -2.89 3.30 9.40
CA LYS A 16 -4.03 2.98 10.26
C LYS A 16 -4.45 4.17 11.13
N LEU A 17 -3.50 4.87 11.74
CA LEU A 17 -3.75 6.09 12.52
C LEU A 17 -4.31 7.20 11.64
N TRP A 18 -3.71 7.45 10.49
CA TRP A 18 -4.19 8.49 9.57
C TRP A 18 -5.63 8.25 9.08
N LEU A 19 -5.99 6.99 8.80
CA LEU A 19 -7.35 6.59 8.47
C LEU A 19 -8.33 6.89 9.63
N LYS A 20 -7.93 6.65 10.88
CA LYS A 20 -8.74 6.97 12.08
C LYS A 20 -8.92 8.48 12.29
N HIS A 21 -7.93 9.29 11.92
CA HIS A 21 -7.95 10.75 12.07
C HIS A 21 -8.57 11.49 10.88
N ALA A 22 -9.62 10.90 10.29
CA ALA A 22 -10.40 11.49 9.19
C ALA A 22 -9.61 11.79 7.89
N ARG A 23 -8.45 11.14 7.66
CA ARG A 23 -7.73 11.19 6.38
C ARG A 23 -7.33 12.61 5.95
N LYS A 24 -6.88 13.43 6.90
CA LYS A 24 -6.47 14.81 6.62
C LYS A 24 -5.21 14.83 5.73
N ILE A 25 -5.39 15.14 4.44
CA ILE A 25 -4.30 15.15 3.45
C ILE A 25 -3.17 16.12 3.85
N LYS A 26 -3.52 17.31 4.35
CA LYS A 26 -2.56 18.32 4.79
C LYS A 26 -1.86 18.00 6.13
N SER A 27 -2.14 16.84 6.72
CA SER A 27 -1.59 16.40 8.01
C SER A 27 -1.14 14.94 7.89
N PRO A 28 -0.01 14.68 7.21
CA PRO A 28 0.53 13.34 7.10
C PRO A 28 0.97 12.83 8.49
N PRO A 29 0.97 11.51 8.72
CA PRO A 29 1.41 10.95 9.99
C PRO A 29 2.90 11.18 10.23
N CYS A 30 3.30 11.21 11.51
CA CYS A 30 4.70 11.22 11.87
C CYS A 30 5.33 9.85 11.57
N ILE A 31 6.40 9.85 10.78
CA ILE A 31 7.22 8.66 10.49
C ILE A 31 8.58 8.91 11.16
N ALA A 32 8.75 8.38 12.38
CA ALA A 32 9.97 8.56 13.17
C ALA A 32 11.15 7.73 12.63
N ARG A 33 10.87 6.54 12.09
CA ARG A 33 11.87 5.60 11.57
C ARG A 33 11.50 5.22 10.14
N VAL A 34 12.18 5.84 9.18
CA VAL A 34 11.88 5.68 7.74
C VAL A 34 12.07 4.23 7.30
N SER A 35 13.10 3.54 7.79
CA SER A 35 13.37 2.13 7.46
C SER A 35 12.24 1.19 7.89
N GLU A 36 11.71 1.35 9.09
CA GLU A 36 10.59 0.54 9.58
C GLU A 36 9.30 0.80 8.78
N TYR A 37 9.07 2.07 8.42
CA TYR A 37 7.94 2.42 7.58
C TYR A 37 8.08 1.83 6.17
N SER A 38 9.24 1.96 5.53
CA SER A 38 9.49 1.41 4.19
C SER A 38 9.35 -0.11 4.19
N ASP A 39 9.86 -0.80 5.19
CA ASP A 39 9.76 -2.26 5.29
C ASP A 39 8.31 -2.72 5.44
N ALA A 40 7.56 -2.07 6.34
CA ALA A 40 6.13 -2.35 6.52
C ALA A 40 5.34 -2.04 5.24
N TRP A 41 5.63 -0.92 4.60
CA TRP A 41 4.95 -0.49 3.37
C TRP A 41 5.22 -1.46 2.22
N CYS A 42 6.47 -1.90 2.03
CA CYS A 42 6.85 -2.88 1.02
C CYS A 42 6.13 -4.22 1.24
N ARG A 43 6.11 -4.74 2.48
CA ARG A 43 5.37 -5.97 2.83
C ARG A 43 3.88 -5.83 2.58
N TRP A 44 3.30 -4.69 2.91
CA TRP A 44 1.89 -4.41 2.66
C TRP A 44 1.58 -4.39 1.16
N TRP A 45 2.39 -3.70 0.35
CA TRP A 45 2.24 -3.66 -1.11
C TRP A 45 2.39 -5.04 -1.75
N MET A 46 3.38 -5.82 -1.33
CA MET A 46 3.62 -7.19 -1.80
C MET A 46 2.43 -8.11 -1.49
N SER A 47 1.78 -7.95 -0.34
CA SER A 47 0.59 -8.75 0.02
C SER A 47 -0.59 -8.57 -0.95
N MET A 48 -0.68 -7.41 -1.60
CA MET A 48 -1.75 -7.07 -2.54
C MET A 48 -1.48 -7.48 -3.98
N GLN A 49 -0.20 -7.74 -4.31
CA GLN A 49 0.18 -8.03 -5.69
C GLN A 49 -0.54 -9.28 -6.20
N PRO A 50 -0.91 -9.32 -7.50
CA PRO A 50 -1.33 -10.56 -8.14
C PRO A 50 -0.26 -11.64 -8.01
N GLU A 51 -0.67 -12.91 -8.04
CA GLU A 51 0.24 -14.04 -7.83
C GLU A 51 1.38 -14.07 -8.85
N TRP A 52 1.07 -13.77 -10.12
CA TRP A 52 2.05 -13.67 -11.21
C TRP A 52 3.12 -12.59 -11.00
N ARG A 53 2.93 -11.70 -10.03
CA ARG A 53 3.83 -10.60 -9.70
C ARG A 53 4.56 -10.79 -8.36
N LYS A 54 4.20 -11.83 -7.60
CA LYS A 54 4.71 -12.13 -6.26
C LYS A 54 5.91 -13.09 -6.32
N ASP A 55 7.06 -12.61 -6.76
CA ASP A 55 8.29 -13.44 -6.77
C ASP A 55 9.01 -13.46 -5.40
N GLN A 56 8.30 -13.15 -4.32
CA GLN A 56 8.81 -13.01 -2.94
C GLN A 56 9.99 -12.04 -2.74
N GLN A 57 10.47 -11.40 -3.82
CA GLN A 57 11.51 -10.38 -3.81
C GLN A 57 10.92 -8.99 -4.03
N TRP A 58 11.53 -8.02 -3.35
CA TRP A 58 11.27 -6.60 -3.57
C TRP A 58 12.31 -6.04 -4.55
N PRO A 59 11.91 -5.25 -5.57
CA PRO A 59 10.53 -4.89 -5.93
C PRO A 59 9.81 -6.02 -6.70
N PRO A 60 8.45 -6.01 -6.71
CA PRO A 60 7.69 -6.98 -7.47
C PRO A 60 8.02 -6.95 -8.97
N SER A 61 7.91 -8.11 -9.63
CA SER A 61 8.24 -8.28 -11.05
C SER A 61 7.55 -7.23 -11.93
N ARG A 62 8.23 -6.84 -13.00
CA ARG A 62 7.72 -5.92 -14.03
C ARG A 62 7.32 -6.66 -15.31
N ASP A 63 7.66 -7.95 -15.39
CA ASP A 63 7.27 -8.78 -16.52
C ASP A 63 5.78 -9.08 -16.38
N VAL A 64 5.01 -8.75 -17.42
CA VAL A 64 3.56 -8.93 -17.44
C VAL A 64 3.25 -10.05 -18.42
N PRO A 65 2.93 -11.26 -17.95
CA PRO A 65 2.52 -12.35 -18.83
C PRO A 65 1.21 -12.01 -19.54
N ALA A 66 1.00 -12.59 -20.72
CA ALA A 66 -0.28 -12.52 -21.43
C ALA A 66 -1.40 -13.12 -20.55
N ASP A 67 -2.64 -12.63 -20.73
CA ASP A 67 -3.84 -13.13 -20.05
C ASP A 67 -3.83 -13.01 -18.51
N THR A 68 -3.03 -12.08 -17.97
CA THR A 68 -3.00 -11.81 -16.52
C THR A 68 -3.99 -10.73 -16.09
N SER A 69 -4.43 -10.80 -14.83
CA SER A 69 -5.41 -9.88 -14.27
C SER A 69 -4.85 -9.06 -13.11
N TRP A 70 -5.26 -7.79 -13.07
CA TRP A 70 -4.98 -6.83 -12.00
C TRP A 70 -6.11 -6.70 -10.99
N VAL A 71 -7.13 -7.56 -11.07
CA VAL A 71 -8.37 -7.46 -10.28
C VAL A 71 -8.12 -7.34 -8.77
N THR A 72 -7.01 -7.87 -8.25
CA THR A 72 -6.65 -7.75 -6.83
C THR A 72 -6.36 -6.30 -6.40
N LEU A 73 -5.84 -5.48 -7.31
CA LEU A 73 -5.51 -4.06 -7.12
C LEU A 73 -6.64 -3.11 -7.52
N LEU A 74 -7.67 -3.59 -8.22
CA LEU A 74 -8.86 -2.82 -8.60
C LEU A 74 -9.78 -2.56 -7.38
N ARG A 75 -9.25 -1.83 -6.39
CA ARG A 75 -9.98 -1.42 -5.18
C ARG A 75 -10.29 0.05 -5.28
N SER A 76 -11.56 0.38 -5.43
CA SER A 76 -12.08 1.74 -5.48
C SER A 76 -12.59 2.18 -4.09
N GLY A 77 -12.92 3.47 -3.98
CA GLY A 77 -13.50 4.03 -2.75
C GLY A 77 -12.46 4.58 -1.77
N PRO A 78 -12.90 4.94 -0.55
CA PRO A 78 -12.11 5.79 0.35
C PRO A 78 -10.87 5.13 0.96
N ILE A 79 -10.73 3.80 0.81
CA ILE A 79 -9.61 2.97 1.27
C ILE A 79 -9.11 2.11 0.09
N GLY A 80 -9.30 2.60 -1.13
CA GLY A 80 -8.87 1.97 -2.37
C GLY A 80 -7.45 2.40 -2.77
N PHE A 81 -7.14 2.33 -4.06
CA PHE A 81 -5.80 2.57 -4.60
C PHE A 81 -5.20 3.93 -4.23
N PHE A 82 -6.04 4.96 -4.05
CA PHE A 82 -5.61 6.28 -3.55
C PHE A 82 -4.78 6.21 -2.26
N LEU A 83 -5.14 5.30 -1.33
CA LEU A 83 -4.42 5.13 -0.08
C LEU A 83 -2.98 4.66 -0.29
N ILE A 84 -2.73 3.84 -1.32
CA ILE A 84 -1.38 3.39 -1.68
C ILE A 84 -0.54 4.58 -2.11
N VAL A 85 -1.07 5.41 -3.01
CA VAL A 85 -0.35 6.57 -3.55
C VAL A 85 -0.03 7.59 -2.46
N VAL A 86 -1.01 7.91 -1.60
CA VAL A 86 -0.81 8.85 -0.48
C VAL A 86 0.19 8.31 0.54
N SER A 87 0.07 7.04 0.91
CA SER A 87 1.02 6.44 1.87
C SER A 87 2.44 6.32 1.30
N LEU A 88 2.58 6.15 -0.02
CA LEU A 88 3.86 6.18 -0.70
C LEU A 88 4.46 7.59 -0.73
N SER A 89 3.64 8.63 -0.93
CA SER A 89 4.13 10.01 -0.96
C SER A 89 4.76 10.42 0.38
N TRP A 90 4.22 9.95 1.51
CA TRP A 90 4.83 10.20 2.82
C TRP A 90 6.24 9.63 2.94
N TRP A 91 6.51 8.49 2.29
CA TRP A 91 7.85 7.95 2.23
C TRP A 91 8.74 8.75 1.30
N ALA A 92 8.26 9.08 0.09
CA ALA A 92 9.01 9.85 -0.89
C ALA A 92 9.45 11.23 -0.36
N GLU A 93 8.66 11.88 0.49
CA GLU A 93 9.00 13.15 1.16
C GLU A 93 10.11 13.01 2.23
N ARG A 94 10.57 11.80 2.53
CA ARG A 94 11.53 11.48 3.62
C ARG A 94 12.77 10.74 3.14
N VAL A 95 12.93 10.61 1.82
CA VAL A 95 14.13 10.10 1.14
C VAL A 95 14.81 11.28 0.47
#